data_AF-A0A7W8BPQ9-F1
#
_entry.id   AF-A0A7W8BPQ9-F1
#
_cell.length_a   1.000
_cell.length_b   1.000
_cell.length_c   1.000
_cell.angle_alpha   90.00
_cell.angle_beta   90.00
_cell.angle_gamma   90.00
#
_symmetry.space_group_name_H-M   'P 1'
#
loop_
_entity.id
_entity.type
_entity.pdbx_description
1 polymer ?
#
loop_
_entity_poly.entity_id
_entity_poly.type
_entity_poly.pdbx_seq_one_letter_code
_entity_poly.pdbx_strand_id
1 'polypeptide(L)'
;MVDTLRERDIGFKVLTGALANIDPGTADGRLMLQVVGAMAEFERSLIKERTRAGLDAARAQGRTGGRPAVMNDDMLTVARARRAKGESVNAIARALGVSRATLYRHIGEGA
;
A
#
# COMPACT_ATOMS: atom_id res chain seq x y z
N MET A 1 7.30 20.57 -1.70
CA MET A 1 6.32 21.43 -0.98
C MET A 1 6.89 22.83 -0.78
N VAL A 2 8.03 22.99 -0.08
CA VAL A 2 8.60 24.33 0.13
C VAL A 2 9.14 24.95 -1.17
N ASP A 3 9.76 24.14 -2.05
CA ASP A 3 10.19 24.62 -3.38
C ASP A 3 9.02 25.15 -4.21
N THR A 4 7.87 24.47 -4.15
CA THR A 4 6.63 24.87 -4.84
C THR A 4 6.06 26.19 -4.31
N LEU A 5 6.23 26.50 -3.01
CA LEU A 5 5.84 27.80 -2.46
C LEU A 5 6.74 28.91 -3.01
N ARG A 6 8.04 28.63 -3.12
CA ARG A 6 9.03 29.57 -3.65
C ARG A 6 8.85 29.87 -5.13
N GLU A 7 8.54 28.87 -5.95
CA GLU A 7 8.18 29.06 -7.37
C GLU A 7 7.00 30.02 -7.57
N ARG A 8 6.15 30.15 -6.54
CA ARG A 8 4.98 31.02 -6.52
C ARG A 8 5.21 32.33 -5.78
N ASP A 9 6.45 32.64 -5.42
CA ASP A 9 6.83 33.82 -4.63
C ASP A 9 6.14 33.91 -3.25
N ILE A 10 5.90 32.76 -2.63
CA ILE A 10 5.28 32.64 -1.29
C ILE A 10 6.37 32.38 -0.25
N GLY A 11 6.45 33.26 0.75
CA GLY A 11 7.35 33.10 1.91
C GLY A 11 6.93 31.96 2.84
N PHE A 12 7.92 31.22 3.35
CA PHE A 12 7.73 30.15 4.33
C PHE A 12 8.42 30.53 5.64
N LYS A 13 7.70 30.44 6.76
CA LYS A 13 8.25 30.69 8.10
C LYS A 13 7.81 29.59 9.06
N VAL A 14 8.77 29.08 9.81
CA VAL A 14 8.52 28.12 10.88
C VAL A 14 8.34 28.90 12.18
N LEU A 15 7.28 28.63 12.94
CA LEU A 15 6.99 29.34 14.20
C LEU A 15 7.46 28.57 15.44
N THR A 16 7.66 27.25 15.34
CA THR A 16 7.99 26.37 16.46
C THR A 16 8.94 25.25 16.04
N GLY A 17 9.67 24.68 17.01
CA GLY A 17 10.62 23.59 16.77
C GLY A 17 12.02 24.07 16.37
N ALA A 18 12.87 23.13 15.92
CA ALA A 18 14.30 23.38 15.70
C ALA A 18 14.62 24.43 14.62
N LEU A 19 13.67 24.70 13.71
CA LEU A 19 13.82 25.67 12.62
C LEU A 19 13.13 27.02 12.91
N ALA A 20 12.56 27.24 14.11
CA ALA A 20 11.75 28.42 14.41
C ALA A 20 12.51 29.76 14.31
N ASN A 21 13.82 29.72 14.56
CA ASN A 21 14.68 30.91 14.52
C ASN A 21 15.44 31.05 13.19
N ILE A 22 15.11 30.22 12.20
CA ILE A 22 15.77 30.22 10.90
C ILE A 22 14.83 30.90 9.91
N ASP A 23 15.32 31.95 9.25
CA ASP A 23 14.62 32.61 8.15
C ASP A 23 14.96 31.94 6.81
N PRO A 24 14.03 31.19 6.18
CA PRO A 24 14.24 30.54 4.89
C PRO A 24 14.40 31.52 3.72
N GLY A 25 14.15 32.82 3.93
CA GLY A 25 14.43 33.89 2.96
C GLY A 25 15.92 34.22 2.82
N THR A 26 16.75 33.84 3.80
CA THR A 26 18.20 34.07 3.79
C THR A 26 18.98 32.94 3.12
N ALA A 27 20.22 33.17 2.69
CA ALA A 27 21.07 32.13 2.11
C ALA A 27 21.32 30.97 3.10
N ASP A 28 21.65 31.30 4.35
CA ASP A 28 21.92 30.31 5.40
C ASP A 28 20.66 29.53 5.78
N GLY A 29 19.50 30.20 5.88
CA GLY A 29 18.25 29.52 6.18
C GLY A 29 17.79 28.57 5.07
N ARG A 30 18.07 28.91 3.80
CA ARG A 30 17.86 27.98 2.68
C ARG A 30 18.74 26.74 2.79
N LEU A 31 20.02 26.90 3.10
CA LEU A 31 20.94 25.77 3.27
C LEU A 31 20.46 24.85 4.38
N MET A 32 20.09 25.40 5.55
CA MET A 32 19.60 24.61 6.67
C MET A 32 18.30 23.87 6.34
N LEU A 33 17.38 24.51 5.62
CA LEU A 33 16.16 23.86 5.16
C LEU A 33 16.46 22.68 4.22
N GLN A 34 17.41 22.84 3.30
CA GLN A 34 17.84 21.77 2.40
C GLN A 34 18.50 20.60 3.15
N VAL A 35 19.37 20.89 4.13
CA VAL A 35 20.01 19.86 4.96
C VAL A 35 18.97 19.05 5.73
N VAL A 36 18.00 19.71 6.37
CA VAL A 36 16.92 19.02 7.10
C VAL A 36 16.02 18.22 6.14
N GLY A 37 15.73 18.76 4.95
CA GLY A 37 15.02 18.03 3.91
C GLY A 37 15.75 16.75 3.48
N ALA A 38 17.06 16.85 3.22
CA ALA A 38 17.89 15.71 2.85
C ALA A 38 17.97 14.65 3.97
N MET A 39 18.06 15.09 5.24
CA MET A 39 18.01 14.17 6.38
C MET A 39 16.66 13.43 6.46
N ALA A 40 15.55 14.13 6.24
CA ALA A 40 14.22 13.51 6.24
C ALA A 40 14.07 12.47 5.12
N GLU A 41 14.62 12.73 3.93
CA GLU A 41 14.65 11.77 2.82
C GLU A 41 15.52 10.54 3.12
N PHE A 42 16.67 10.76 3.76
CA PHE A 42 17.57 9.69 4.20
C PHE A 42 16.89 8.76 5.21
N GLU A 43 16.29 9.32 6.27
CA GLU A 43 15.54 8.54 7.27
C GLU A 43 14.38 7.77 6.64
N ARG A 44 13.64 8.40 5.71
CA ARG A 44 12.56 7.73 4.98
C ARG A 44 13.07 6.54 4.18
N SER A 45 14.26 6.66 3.59
CA SER A 45 14.90 5.59 2.83
C SER A 45 15.31 4.43 3.74
N LEU A 46 15.91 4.71 4.91
CA LEU A 46 16.24 3.69 5.91
C LEU A 46 15.00 2.94 6.44
N ILE A 47 13.88 3.64 6.68
CA ILE A 47 12.64 2.99 7.11
C ILE A 47 12.13 2.02 6.05
N LYS A 48 12.19 2.40 4.76
CA LYS A 48 11.78 1.53 3.65
C LYS A 48 12.67 0.29 3.57
N GLU A 49 13.98 0.47 3.67
CA GLU A 49 14.94 -0.63 3.62
C GLU A 49 14.68 -1.64 4.74
N ARG A 50 14.56 -1.18 5.99
CA ARG A 50 14.26 -2.04 7.15
C ARG A 50 12.92 -2.76 7.00
N THR A 51 11.90 -2.07 6.49
CA THR A 51 10.59 -2.67 6.24
C THR A 51 10.69 -3.80 5.22
N ARG A 52 11.43 -3.59 4.13
CA ARG A 52 11.65 -4.60 3.09
C ARG A 52 12.38 -5.81 3.65
N ALA A 53 13.46 -5.60 4.41
CA ALA A 53 14.19 -6.67 5.07
C ALA A 53 13.28 -7.50 6.01
N GLY A 54 12.42 -6.84 6.78
CA GLY A 54 11.44 -7.52 7.63
C GLY A 54 10.39 -8.32 6.85
N LEU A 55 9.90 -7.78 5.74
CA LEU A 55 8.96 -8.49 4.85
C LEU A 55 9.60 -9.72 4.20
N ASP A 56 10.86 -9.61 3.78
CA ASP A 56 11.59 -10.72 3.16
C ASP A 56 11.89 -11.83 4.17
N ALA A 57 12.26 -11.47 5.41
CA ALA A 57 12.38 -12.42 6.51
C ALA A 57 11.05 -13.14 6.82
N ALA A 58 9.93 -12.40 6.87
CA ALA A 58 8.61 -12.99 7.08
C ALA A 58 8.21 -13.95 5.96
N ARG A 59 8.50 -13.61 4.69
CA ARG A 59 8.27 -14.48 3.54
C ARG A 59 9.11 -15.75 3.61
N ALA A 60 10.38 -15.66 4.01
CA ALA A 60 11.25 -16.82 4.19
C ALA A 60 10.73 -17.78 5.28
N GLN A 61 9.99 -17.26 6.27
CA GLN A 61 9.28 -18.05 7.28
C GLN A 61 7.92 -18.59 6.80
N GLY A 62 7.59 -18.45 5.53
CA GLY A 62 6.33 -18.95 4.94
C GLY A 62 5.13 -18.00 5.08
N ARG A 63 5.32 -16.76 5.54
CA ARG A 63 4.21 -15.78 5.58
C ARG A 63 4.01 -15.15 4.20
N THR A 64 2.89 -15.45 3.56
CA THR A 64 2.53 -14.88 2.25
C THR A 64 2.19 -13.39 2.31
N GLY A 65 1.56 -12.94 3.42
CA GLY A 65 1.04 -11.58 3.56
C GLY A 65 -0.21 -11.31 2.70
N GLY A 66 -0.63 -10.04 2.61
CA GLY A 66 -1.80 -9.63 1.83
C GLY A 66 -3.14 -9.93 2.48
N ARG A 67 -4.23 -9.63 1.77
CA ARG A 67 -5.61 -9.91 2.23
C ARG A 67 -5.89 -11.41 2.12
N PRO A 68 -6.37 -12.09 3.17
CA PRO A 68 -6.75 -13.50 3.10
C PRO A 68 -7.77 -13.77 1.98
N ALA A 69 -7.62 -14.92 1.32
CA ALA A 69 -8.57 -15.35 0.30
C ALA A 69 -9.96 -15.59 0.92
N VAL A 70 -11.00 -15.13 0.23
CA VAL A 70 -12.39 -15.32 0.68
C VAL A 70 -12.89 -16.73 0.33
N MET A 71 -12.36 -17.34 -0.73
CA MET A 71 -12.62 -18.73 -1.08
C MET A 71 -11.62 -19.65 -0.39
N ASN A 72 -12.12 -20.73 0.20
CA ASN A 72 -11.33 -21.85 0.69
C ASN A 72 -11.59 -23.10 -0.18
N ASP A 73 -10.81 -24.17 0.05
CA ASP A 73 -10.86 -25.38 -0.77
C ASP A 73 -12.20 -26.11 -0.70
N ASP A 74 -12.87 -26.08 0.45
CA ASP A 74 -14.21 -26.67 0.63
C ASP A 74 -15.25 -25.92 -0.23
N MET A 75 -15.22 -24.59 -0.19
CA MET A 75 -16.10 -23.76 -1.02
C MET A 75 -15.81 -23.97 -2.51
N LEU A 76 -14.55 -24.19 -2.90
CA LEU A 76 -14.19 -24.50 -4.29
C LEU A 76 -14.73 -25.86 -4.72
N THR A 77 -14.62 -26.87 -3.86
CA THR A 77 -15.15 -28.21 -4.09
C THR A 77 -16.66 -28.17 -4.28
N VAL A 78 -17.38 -27.47 -3.38
CA VAL A 78 -18.83 -27.25 -3.48
C VAL A 78 -19.19 -26.49 -4.75
N ALA A 79 -18.46 -25.43 -5.08
CA ALA A 79 -18.70 -24.63 -6.28
C ALA A 79 -18.57 -25.46 -7.56
N ARG A 80 -17.51 -26.28 -7.68
CA ARG A 80 -17.27 -27.15 -8.84
C ARG A 80 -18.34 -28.23 -8.97
N ALA A 81 -18.72 -28.86 -7.86
CA ALA A 81 -19.77 -29.88 -7.85
C ALA A 81 -21.14 -29.31 -8.28
N ARG A 82 -21.51 -28.13 -7.79
CA ARG A 82 -22.75 -27.44 -8.20
C ARG A 82 -22.71 -27.01 -9.65
N ARG A 83 -21.56 -26.54 -10.13
CA ARG A 83 -21.37 -26.17 -11.53
C ARG A 83 -21.52 -27.38 -12.47
N ALA A 84 -20.95 -28.53 -12.11
CA ALA A 84 -21.08 -29.78 -12.87
C ALA A 84 -22.54 -30.28 -12.95
N LYS A 85 -23.37 -29.94 -11.96
CA LYS A 85 -24.82 -30.19 -11.97
C LYS A 85 -25.62 -29.19 -12.81
N GLY A 86 -24.96 -28.24 -13.47
CA GLY A 86 -25.60 -27.24 -14.33
C GLY A 86 -26.14 -26.01 -13.60
N GLU A 87 -25.86 -25.82 -12.31
CA GLU A 87 -26.30 -24.63 -11.58
C GLU A 87 -25.68 -23.33 -12.16
N SER A 88 -26.48 -22.26 -12.19
CA SER A 88 -26.01 -20.95 -12.66
C SER A 88 -24.97 -20.36 -11.70
N VAL A 89 -23.98 -19.66 -12.25
CA VAL A 89 -22.93 -18.98 -11.47
C VAL A 89 -23.52 -17.99 -10.47
N ASN A 90 -24.64 -17.34 -10.81
CA ASN A 90 -25.35 -16.42 -9.92
C ASN A 90 -25.89 -17.13 -8.67
N ALA A 91 -26.50 -18.31 -8.85
CA ALA A 91 -27.05 -19.10 -7.75
C ALA A 91 -25.95 -19.62 -6.82
N ILE A 92 -24.86 -20.15 -7.41
CA ILE A 92 -23.70 -20.66 -6.67
C ILE A 92 -23.03 -19.52 -5.86
N ALA A 93 -22.80 -18.37 -6.48
CA ALA A 93 -22.18 -17.21 -5.82
C ALA A 93 -23.01 -16.72 -4.64
N ARG A 94 -24.34 -16.64 -4.79
CA ARG A 94 -25.26 -16.25 -3.71
C ARG A 94 -25.26 -17.26 -2.58
N ALA A 95 -25.29 -18.56 -2.91
CA ALA A 95 -25.27 -19.62 -1.90
C ALA A 95 -23.97 -19.66 -1.09
N LEU A 96 -22.85 -19.32 -1.73
CA LEU A 96 -21.52 -19.27 -1.10
C LEU A 96 -21.21 -17.90 -0.47
N GLY A 97 -22.09 -16.90 -0.58
CA GLY A 97 -21.87 -15.57 -0.02
C GLY A 97 -20.71 -14.78 -0.66
N VAL A 98 -20.30 -15.14 -1.89
CA VAL A 98 -19.19 -14.49 -2.60
C VAL A 98 -19.68 -13.72 -3.82
N SER A 99 -18.90 -12.75 -4.28
CA SER A 99 -19.21 -12.06 -5.53
C SER A 99 -19.06 -12.99 -6.73
N ARG A 100 -19.83 -12.74 -7.81
CA ARG A 100 -19.70 -13.49 -9.06
C ARG A 100 -18.29 -13.43 -9.63
N ALA A 101 -17.63 -12.26 -9.53
CA ALA A 101 -16.25 -12.07 -9.96
C ALA A 101 -15.28 -12.92 -9.13
N THR A 102 -15.50 -13.04 -7.81
CA THR A 102 -14.73 -13.95 -6.95
C THR A 102 -14.90 -15.38 -7.41
N LEU A 103 -16.13 -15.81 -7.67
CA LEU A 103 -16.39 -17.17 -8.12
C LEU A 103 -15.69 -17.45 -9.47
N TYR A 104 -15.91 -16.61 -10.49
CA TYR A 104 -15.24 -16.75 -11.79
C TYR A 104 -13.72 -16.78 -11.70
N ARG A 105 -13.09 -15.99 -10.82
CA ARG A 105 -11.63 -16.00 -10.64
C ARG A 105 -11.08 -17.36 -10.20
N HIS A 106 -11.87 -18.17 -9.51
CA HIS A 106 -11.40 -19.45 -8.96
C HIS A 106 -11.95 -20.69 -9.69
N ILE A 107 -13.08 -20.57 -10.39
CA ILE A 107 -13.66 -21.69 -11.19
C ILE A 107 -13.54 -21.47 -12.69
N GLY A 108 -13.10 -20.28 -13.13
CA GLY A 108 -12.98 -19.90 -14.53
C GLY A 108 -11.62 -20.28 -15.12
N GLU A 109 -11.35 -21.58 -15.19
CA GLU A 109 -10.50 -22.20 -16.22
C GLU A 109 -11.17 -23.53 -16.58
N GLY A 110 -11.71 -23.57 -17.79
CA GLY A 110 -12.58 -24.62 -18.30
C GLY A 110 -13.46 -24.02 -19.38
N ALA A 111 -12.86 -23.86 -20.56
CA ALA A 111 -13.58 -23.69 -21.83
C ALA A 111 -14.64 -24.79 -22.00
#